data_AF-A0A1U6GLT8-F1
#
_entry.id   AF-A0A1U6GLT8-F1
#
_cell.length_a   1.000
_cell.length_b   1.000
_cell.length_c   1.000
_cell.angle_alpha   90.00
_cell.angle_beta   90.00
_cell.angle_gamma   90.00
#
_symmetry.space_group_name_H-M   'P 1'
#
loop_
_entity.id
_entity.type
_entity.pdbx_description
1 polymer ?
#
loop_
_entity_poly.entity_id
_entity_poly.type
_entity_poly.pdbx_seq_one_letter_code
_entity_poly.pdbx_strand_id
1 'polypeptide(L)'
;MSKVYIAKNAIGQFNAGEEVAGLTDKDRINYLLSIGAIVEQGGEDDTGEGDEVVKLDGLSNDELKKLLDEEGIKYNKSDDKKTLIALFPKD
;
A
#
# COMPACT_ATOMS: atom_id res chain seq x y z
N MET A 1 -20.92 -10.96 0.78
CA MET A 1 -19.99 -11.52 1.78
C MET A 1 -19.61 -10.39 2.72
N SER A 2 -19.74 -10.58 4.03
CA SER A 2 -19.27 -9.59 5.00
C SER A 2 -17.75 -9.65 4.99
N LYS A 3 -17.10 -8.52 4.69
CA LYS A 3 -15.64 -8.41 4.81
C LYS A 3 -15.28 -8.55 6.28
N VAL A 4 -14.38 -9.47 6.58
CA VAL A 4 -13.85 -9.70 7.93
C VAL A 4 -12.54 -8.92 8.02
N TYR A 5 -12.24 -8.34 9.17
CA TYR A 5 -11.01 -7.57 9.39
C TYR A 5 -10.25 -8.12 10.61
N ILE A 6 -8.92 -8.06 10.62
CA ILE A 6 -8.05 -8.35 11.77
C ILE A 6 -7.42 -7.05 12.25
N ALA A 7 -7.42 -6.81 13.57
CA ALA A 7 -6.69 -5.69 14.14
C ALA A 7 -5.18 -5.98 14.12
N LYS A 8 -4.37 -5.06 13.60
CA LYS A 8 -2.91 -5.11 13.71
C LYS A 8 -2.40 -4.56 15.03
N ASN A 9 -3.15 -3.63 15.61
CA ASN A 9 -2.85 -2.96 16.88
C ASN A 9 -4.08 -2.99 17.80
N ALA A 10 -3.92 -2.62 19.08
CA ALA A 10 -5.04 -2.49 19.99
C ALA A 10 -5.90 -1.26 19.60
N ILE A 11 -7.18 -1.47 19.30
CA ILE A 11 -8.12 -0.42 18.86
C ILE A 11 -9.40 -0.51 19.67
N GLY A 12 -9.60 0.45 20.58
CA GLY A 12 -10.79 0.48 21.43
C GLY A 12 -10.91 -0.78 22.26
N GLN A 13 -11.83 -1.67 21.89
CA GLN A 13 -12.10 -2.95 22.58
C GLN A 13 -11.40 -4.16 21.95
N PHE A 14 -10.76 -4.00 20.78
CA PHE A 14 -10.12 -5.09 20.05
C PHE A 14 -8.61 -5.10 20.33
N ASN A 15 -8.05 -6.26 20.64
CA ASN A 15 -6.60 -6.43 20.78
C ASN A 15 -5.93 -6.71 19.43
N ALA A 16 -4.62 -6.49 19.37
CA ALA A 16 -3.82 -6.87 18.20
C ALA A 16 -3.94 -8.38 17.92
N GLY A 17 -4.23 -8.72 16.68
CA GLY A 17 -4.49 -10.08 16.20
C GLY A 17 -5.93 -10.56 16.34
N GLU A 18 -6.82 -9.78 16.96
CA GLU A 18 -8.24 -10.15 17.07
C GLU A 18 -9.04 -9.77 15.82
N GLU A 19 -10.07 -10.58 15.56
CA GLU A 19 -11.06 -10.29 14.52
C GLU A 19 -11.91 -9.09 14.92
N VAL A 20 -11.92 -8.10 14.03
CA VAL A 20 -12.69 -6.87 14.15
C VAL A 20 -14.05 -7.10 13.50
N ALA A 21 -14.91 -7.79 14.23
CA ALA A 21 -16.29 -8.03 13.85
C ALA A 21 -17.18 -6.83 14.21
N GLY A 22 -18.13 -6.48 13.33
CA GLY A 22 -19.15 -5.46 13.59
C GLY A 22 -18.78 -4.03 13.23
N LEU A 23 -17.63 -3.78 12.59
CA LEU A 23 -17.38 -2.50 11.92
C LEU A 23 -18.20 -2.45 10.63
N THR A 24 -19.19 -1.55 10.59
CA THR A 24 -20.07 -1.32 9.43
C THR A 24 -19.90 0.07 8.81
N ASP A 25 -19.24 0.98 9.53
CA ASP A 25 -18.96 2.33 9.10
C ASP A 25 -17.77 2.33 8.13
N LYS A 26 -18.05 2.63 6.85
CA LYS A 26 -17.04 2.59 5.78
C LYS A 26 -15.94 3.63 5.95
N ASP A 27 -16.27 4.83 6.40
CA ASP A 27 -15.28 5.89 6.59
C ASP A 27 -14.32 5.52 7.71
N ARG A 28 -14.86 4.93 8.79
CA ARG A 28 -14.04 4.41 9.89
C ARG A 28 -13.19 3.22 9.46
N ILE A 29 -13.72 2.30 8.65
CA ILE A 29 -12.96 1.18 8.10
C ILE A 29 -11.81 1.68 7.23
N ASN A 30 -12.08 2.58 6.28
CA ASN A 30 -11.08 3.13 5.37
C ASN A 30 -10.00 3.89 6.13
N TYR A 31 -10.38 4.67 7.14
CA TYR A 31 -9.41 5.33 8.01
C TYR A 31 -8.53 4.33 8.75
N LEU A 32 -9.13 3.31 9.38
CA LEU A 32 -8.37 2.27 10.10
C LEU A 32 -7.47 1.43 9.19
N LEU A 33 -7.87 1.19 7.94
CA LEU A 33 -7.04 0.58 6.90
C LEU A 33 -5.89 1.53 6.55
N SER A 34 -6.16 2.81 6.26
CA SER A 34 -5.15 3.80 5.84
C SER A 34 -4.04 4.06 6.86
N ILE A 35 -4.32 3.83 8.16
CA ILE A 35 -3.32 3.95 9.22
C ILE A 35 -2.70 2.60 9.60
N GLY A 36 -3.02 1.52 8.87
CA GLY A 36 -2.55 0.16 9.12
C GLY A 36 -3.04 -0.46 10.42
N ALA A 37 -4.14 0.04 10.99
CA ALA A 37 -4.67 -0.45 12.27
C ALA A 37 -5.47 -1.75 12.09
N ILE A 38 -6.15 -1.96 10.96
CA ILE A 38 -6.86 -3.21 10.62
C ILE A 38 -6.44 -3.70 9.23
N VAL A 39 -6.67 -4.98 8.93
CA VAL A 39 -6.46 -5.59 7.59
C VAL A 39 -7.60 -6.56 7.23
N GLU A 40 -7.90 -6.77 5.95
CA GLU A 40 -8.97 -7.71 5.54
C GLU A 40 -8.58 -9.18 5.74
N GLN A 41 -9.38 -9.94 6.50
CA GLN A 41 -9.23 -11.38 6.72
C GLN A 41 -9.97 -12.16 5.61
N GLY A 42 -9.22 -12.87 4.77
CA GLY A 42 -9.80 -13.78 3.78
C GLY A 42 -10.07 -13.19 2.40
N GLY A 43 -9.52 -12.03 2.08
CA GLY A 43 -9.24 -11.73 0.67
C GLY A 43 -8.07 -12.59 0.23
N GLU A 44 -8.27 -13.51 -0.72
CA GLU A 44 -7.24 -13.79 -1.71
C GLU A 44 -7.05 -12.49 -2.51
N ASP A 45 -6.41 -11.50 -1.90
CA ASP A 45 -5.97 -10.31 -2.58
C ASP A 45 -4.55 -9.99 -2.11
N ASP A 46 -3.69 -9.97 -3.11
CA ASP A 46 -2.25 -9.84 -3.09
C ASP A 46 -1.86 -8.36 -2.82
N THR A 47 -2.29 -7.84 -1.68
CA THR A 47 -1.98 -6.48 -1.20
C THR A 47 -1.90 -6.52 0.33
N GLY A 48 -0.75 -6.56 0.98
CA GLY A 48 0.45 -5.77 0.71
C GLY A 48 0.33 -4.44 1.46
N GLU A 49 0.43 -4.47 2.79
CA GLU A 49 0.75 -3.28 3.60
C GLU A 49 1.91 -3.64 4.53
N GLY A 50 3.09 -3.63 3.92
CA GLY A 50 4.30 -3.12 4.56
C GLY A 50 4.81 -2.08 3.59
N ASP A 51 4.73 -0.81 3.98
CA ASP A 51 4.98 0.37 3.15
C ASP A 51 4.08 0.44 1.90
N GLU A 52 3.67 1.64 1.51
CA GLU A 52 3.20 1.85 0.14
C GLU A 52 4.43 1.78 -0.78
N VAL A 53 5.04 0.60 -0.89
CA VAL A 53 6.04 0.30 -1.90
C VAL A 53 5.28 0.32 -3.20
N VAL A 54 5.23 1.50 -3.82
CA VAL A 54 4.78 1.66 -5.20
C VAL A 54 5.50 0.56 -5.97
N LYS A 55 4.78 -0.46 -6.43
CA LYS A 55 5.36 -1.55 -7.22
C LYS A 55 5.79 -0.92 -8.54
N LEU A 56 7.02 -0.37 -8.59
CA LEU A 56 7.58 0.34 -9.74
C LEU A 56 7.57 -0.56 -11.00
N ASP A 57 7.61 -1.87 -10.80
CA ASP A 57 7.48 -2.87 -11.85
C ASP A 57 6.09 -2.90 -12.52
N GLY A 58 5.04 -2.43 -11.84
CA GLY A 58 3.69 -2.28 -12.40
C GLY A 58 3.48 -1.02 -13.24
N LEU A 59 4.38 -0.03 -13.13
CA LEU A 59 4.22 1.28 -13.77
C LEU A 59 4.70 1.31 -15.22
N SER A 60 4.10 2.20 -16.01
CA SER A 60 4.57 2.46 -17.37
C SER A 60 5.88 3.26 -17.39
N ASN A 61 6.63 3.22 -18.49
CA ASN A 61 7.87 3.99 -18.63
C ASN A 61 7.65 5.49 -18.41
N ASP A 62 6.52 6.04 -18.88
CA ASP A 62 6.16 7.44 -18.67
C ASP A 62 5.79 7.77 -17.22
N GLU A 63 5.20 6.82 -16.49
CA GLU A 63 4.86 7.00 -15.08
C GLU A 63 6.11 6.98 -14.19
N LEU A 64 7.05 6.08 -14.46
CA LEU A 64 8.35 6.06 -13.78
C LEU A 64 9.12 7.37 -14.00
N LYS A 65 9.09 7.91 -15.22
CA LYS A 65 9.74 9.19 -15.53
C LYS A 65 9.11 10.35 -14.77
N LYS A 66 7.78 10.40 -14.69
CA LYS A 66 7.06 11.41 -13.89
C LYS A 66 7.44 11.33 -12.41
N LEU A 67 7.46 10.13 -11.84
CA LEU A 67 7.85 9.93 -10.46
C LEU A 67 9.31 10.35 -10.21
N LEU A 68 10.23 10.03 -11.15
CA LEU A 68 11.62 10.51 -11.07
C LEU A 68 11.70 12.04 -11.16
N ASP A 69 10.89 12.68 -12.01
CA ASP A 69 10.80 14.14 -12.10
C ASP A 69 10.25 14.76 -10.80
N GLU A 70 9.23 14.14 -10.18
CA GLU A 70 8.66 14.57 -8.89
C GLU A 70 9.68 14.46 -7.75
N GLU A 71 10.47 13.38 -7.72
CA GLU A 71 11.55 13.16 -6.76
C GLU A 71 12.83 13.97 -7.09
N GLY A 72 12.86 14.67 -8.22
CA GLY A 72 14.03 15.44 -8.67
C GLY A 72 15.24 14.57 -9.08
N ILE A 73 15.00 13.29 -9.40
CA ILE A 73 16.02 12.32 -9.82
C ILE A 73 16.27 12.47 -11.32
N LYS A 74 17.52 12.72 -11.72
CA LYS A 74 17.90 12.82 -13.13
C LYS A 74 17.93 11.44 -13.79
N TYR A 75 17.34 11.35 -14.98
CA TYR A 75 17.33 10.16 -15.83
C TYR A 75 17.53 10.54 -17.31
N ASN A 76 17.89 9.57 -18.16
CA ASN A 76 17.87 9.77 -19.61
C ASN A 76 16.52 9.31 -20.19
N LYS A 77 15.99 10.08 -21.14
CA LYS A 77 14.72 9.73 -21.80
C LYS A 77 14.75 8.40 -22.56
N SER A 78 15.94 7.96 -22.95
CA SER A 78 16.18 6.68 -23.63
C SER A 78 16.43 5.51 -22.67
N ASP A 79 16.46 5.74 -21.35
CA ASP A 79 16.67 4.67 -20.38
C ASP A 79 15.48 3.70 -20.37
N ASP A 80 15.81 2.41 -20.29
CA ASP A 80 14.83 1.34 -20.19
C ASP A 80 14.17 1.31 -18.81
N LYS A 81 12.98 0.68 -18.74
CA LYS A 81 12.18 0.55 -17.52
C LYS A 81 12.99 0.10 -16.30
N LYS A 82 13.82 -0.93 -16.46
CA LYS A 82 14.67 -1.46 -15.37
C LYS A 82 15.65 -0.42 -14.85
N THR A 83 16.23 0.37 -15.74
CA THR A 83 17.18 1.43 -15.39
C THR A 83 16.45 2.54 -14.63
N LEU A 84 15.26 2.95 -15.10
CA LEU A 84 14.43 3.95 -14.41
C LEU A 84 14.04 3.48 -12.99
N ILE A 85 13.60 2.22 -12.85
CA ILE A 85 13.28 1.63 -11.53
C ILE A 85 14.49 1.61 -10.60
N ALA A 86 15.68 1.32 -11.14
CA ALA A 86 16.91 1.25 -10.36
C ALA A 86 17.39 2.62 -9.85
N LEU A 87 16.88 3.73 -10.40
CA LEU A 87 17.19 5.08 -9.93
C LEU A 87 16.42 5.46 -8.67
N PHE A 88 15.31 4.78 -8.37
CA PHE A 88 14.57 5.02 -7.13
C PHE A 88 15.35 4.54 -5.91
N PRO A 89 15.40 5.34 -4.83
CA PRO A 89 16.02 4.91 -3.58
C PRO A 89 15.30 3.67 -3.04
N LYS A 90 16.09 2.70 -2.56
CA LYS A 90 15.60 1.49 -1.89
C LYS A 90 15.75 1.73 -0.39
N ASP A 91 14.81 2.47 0.20
CA ASP A 91 14.59 2.46 1.64
C ASP A 91 13.82 1.18 2.05
#